data_AF-A0A6G9XJ46-F1
#
_entry.id   AF-A0A6G9XJ46-F1
#
_cell.length_a   1.000
_cell.length_b   1.000
_cell.length_c   1.000
_cell.angle_alpha   90.00
_cell.angle_beta   90.00
_cell.angle_gamma   90.00
#
_symmetry.space_group_name_H-M   'P 1'
#
loop_
_entity.id
_entity.type
_entity.pdbx_description
1 polymer ?
#
loop_
_entity_poly.entity_id
_entity_poly.type
_entity_poly.pdbx_seq_one_letter_code
_entity_poly.pdbx_strand_id
1 'polypeptide(L)'
;MTETHVVIYCDSCGDIYTENTGESICFDSTSQAVSYLQHRGAGVGWVYDGDRVWCDGCTAADHCDRNGHQFPEHWQTTRRLLGVSTRSRTCIVCGIAEIEALS
;
A
#
# COMPACT_ATOMS: atom_id res chain seq x y z
N MET A 1 35.90 1.27 -5.76
CA MET A 1 35.27 1.83 -4.55
C MET A 1 33.83 1.35 -4.55
N THR A 2 33.34 0.87 -3.42
CA THR A 2 31.98 0.31 -3.26
C THR A 2 31.35 0.94 -2.03
N GLU A 3 30.07 1.28 -2.14
CA GLU A 3 29.27 1.86 -1.06
C GLU A 3 28.18 0.85 -0.63
N THR A 4 27.76 0.89 0.63
CA THR A 4 26.71 0.02 1.17
C THR A 4 25.62 0.88 1.75
N HIS A 5 24.38 0.60 1.39
CA HIS A 5 23.21 1.33 1.85
C HIS A 5 22.17 0.37 2.42
N VAL A 6 21.35 0.90 3.31
CA VAL A 6 20.14 0.27 3.83
C VAL A 6 18.95 0.85 3.06
N VAL A 7 18.04 -0.01 2.62
CA VAL A 7 16.75 0.40 2.05
C VAL A 7 15.64 -0.31 2.80
N ILE A 8 14.42 0.22 2.71
CA ILE A 8 13.25 -0.31 3.42
C ILE A 8 12.44 -1.17 2.47
N TYR A 9 12.14 -2.40 2.89
CA TYR A 9 11.24 -3.31 2.18
C TYR A 9 10.02 -3.62 3.05
N CYS A 10 8.89 -3.92 2.42
CA CYS A 10 7.77 -4.55 3.11
C CYS A 10 8.10 -6.01 3.39
N ASP A 11 8.00 -6.45 4.64
CA ASP A 11 8.32 -7.82 5.03
C ASP A 11 7.36 -8.86 4.44
N SER A 12 6.15 -8.44 4.04
CA SER A 12 5.14 -9.35 3.49
C SER A 12 5.24 -9.54 1.98
N CYS A 13 5.40 -8.46 1.21
CA CYS A 13 5.38 -8.53 -0.27
C CYS A 13 6.73 -8.23 -0.92
N GLY A 14 7.72 -7.76 -0.15
CA GLY A 14 9.03 -7.37 -0.67
C GLY A 14 9.02 -6.07 -1.48
N ASP A 15 7.92 -5.31 -1.46
CA ASP A 15 7.88 -4.00 -2.11
C ASP A 15 8.90 -3.05 -1.47
N ILE A 16 9.39 -2.09 -2.23
CA ILE A 16 10.44 -1.16 -1.80
C ILE A 16 9.80 0.16 -1.42
N TYR A 17 10.12 0.70 -0.25
CA TYR A 17 9.71 2.05 0.10
C TYR A 17 10.37 3.05 -0.85
N THR A 18 9.54 3.76 -1.61
CA THR A 18 9.94 4.86 -2.48
C THR A 18 9.13 6.08 -2.10
N GLU A 19 9.71 7.27 -2.22
CA GLU A 19 8.94 8.51 -2.21
C GLU A 19 8.56 8.87 -3.65
N ASN A 20 7.71 9.90 -3.83
CA ASN A 20 7.04 10.37 -5.07
C ASN A 20 7.85 10.35 -6.40
N THR A 21 9.15 10.08 -6.39
CA THR A 21 10.04 9.90 -7.54
C THR A 21 10.15 8.44 -8.01
N GLY A 22 9.64 7.46 -7.25
CA GLY A 22 9.72 6.03 -7.57
C GLY A 22 11.12 5.41 -7.38
N GLU A 23 12.05 6.18 -6.82
CA GLU A 23 13.40 5.69 -6.46
C GLU A 23 13.45 5.30 -4.98
N SER A 24 14.19 4.22 -4.69
CA SER A 24 14.43 3.79 -3.31
C SER A 24 15.24 4.83 -2.56
N ILE A 25 14.87 5.10 -1.31
CA ILE A 25 15.69 5.93 -0.43
C ILE A 25 16.79 5.08 0.19
N CYS A 26 18.03 5.52 0.00
CA CYS A 26 19.22 4.93 0.60
C CYS A 26 19.49 5.56 1.96
N PHE A 27 19.60 4.73 2.99
CA PHE A 27 19.97 5.09 4.35
C PHE A 27 21.37 4.57 4.68
N ASP A 28 22.04 5.24 5.59
CA ASP A 28 23.37 4.85 6.10
C ASP A 28 23.27 3.74 7.13
N SER A 29 22.11 3.58 7.79
CA SER A 29 21.89 2.57 8.83
C SER A 29 20.43 2.20 9.00
N THR A 30 20.17 1.01 9.55
CA THR A 30 18.82 0.56 9.93
C THR A 30 18.17 1.49 10.94
N SER A 31 18.92 2.01 11.91
CA SER A 31 18.40 2.98 12.89
C SER A 31 17.92 4.28 12.23
N GLN A 32 18.62 4.75 11.20
CA GLN A 32 18.19 5.92 10.44
C GLN A 32 16.92 5.63 9.65
N ALA A 33 16.83 4.47 9.01
CA ALA A 33 15.65 4.03 8.26
C ALA A 33 14.40 3.88 9.15
N VAL A 34 14.54 3.22 10.31
CA VAL A 34 13.45 3.08 11.31
C VAL A 34 13.03 4.44 11.86
N SER A 35 14.00 5.28 12.24
CA SER A 35 13.73 6.62 12.72
C SER A 35 13.00 7.44 11.67
N TYR A 36 13.37 7.29 10.39
CA TYR A 36 12.69 7.95 9.27
C TYR A 36 11.22 7.57 9.18
N LEU A 37 10.90 6.27 9.20
CA LEU A 37 9.51 5.78 9.17
C LEU A 37 8.70 6.29 10.35
N GLN A 38 9.26 6.23 11.56
CA GLN A 38 8.58 6.61 12.80
C GLN A 38 8.34 8.12 12.92
N HIS A 39 9.32 8.96 12.55
CA HIS A 39 9.23 10.41 12.72
C HIS A 39 8.34 11.08 11.68
N ARG A 40 8.32 10.59 10.45
CA ARG A 40 7.56 11.25 9.39
C ARG A 40 6.07 10.90 9.38
N GLY A 41 5.60 9.94 10.20
CA GLY A 41 4.28 9.32 9.98
C GLY A 41 4.13 8.97 8.50
N ALA A 42 5.18 8.38 7.92
CA ALA A 42 5.74 8.84 6.65
C ALA A 42 4.80 8.64 5.46
N GLY A 43 4.08 9.71 5.10
CA GLY A 43 3.69 10.09 3.73
C GLY A 43 2.66 9.22 3.01
N VAL A 44 2.67 7.91 3.17
CA VAL A 44 1.90 6.95 2.39
C VAL A 44 1.84 5.65 3.21
N GLY A 45 0.93 5.51 4.18
CA GLY A 45 0.48 4.22 4.79
C GLY A 45 1.49 3.13 5.22
N TRP A 46 2.80 3.35 5.24
CA TRP A 46 3.80 2.38 5.68
C TRP A 46 4.04 2.45 7.19
N VAL A 47 4.17 1.30 7.83
CA VAL A 47 4.25 1.18 9.29
C VAL A 47 5.39 0.25 9.70
N TYR A 48 6.15 0.65 10.72
CA TYR A 48 7.06 -0.24 11.44
C TYR A 48 6.47 -0.53 12.83
N ASP A 49 6.19 -1.80 13.13
CA ASP A 49 5.52 -2.21 14.38
C ASP A 49 6.49 -2.54 15.53
N GLY A 50 7.80 -2.42 15.29
CA GLY A 50 8.87 -2.80 16.23
C GLY A 50 9.56 -4.11 15.88
N ASP A 51 8.99 -4.89 14.97
CA ASP A 51 9.59 -6.10 14.39
C ASP A 51 9.61 -6.01 12.86
N ARG A 52 8.47 -5.67 12.26
CA ARG A 52 8.23 -5.72 10.81
C ARG A 52 7.83 -4.37 10.24
N VAL A 53 8.17 -4.19 8.97
CA VAL A 53 7.72 -3.11 8.10
C VAL A 53 6.60 -3.61 7.21
N TRP A 54 5.50 -2.87 7.19
CA TRP A 54 4.31 -3.14 6.39
C TRP A 54 4.07 -1.99 5.41
N CYS A 55 3.81 -2.30 4.14
CA CYS A 55 3.28 -1.33 3.20
C CYS A 55 1.77 -1.13 3.40
N ASP A 56 1.25 -0.06 2.81
CA ASP A 56 -0.17 0.28 2.83
C ASP A 56 -1.04 -0.83 2.22
N GLY A 57 -0.60 -1.42 1.10
CA GLY A 57 -1.29 -2.52 0.43
C GLY A 57 -1.41 -3.77 1.30
N CYS A 58 -0.32 -4.19 1.94
CA CYS A 58 -0.34 -5.36 2.85
C CYS A 58 -1.16 -5.08 4.11
N THR A 59 -1.10 -3.86 4.63
CA THR A 59 -1.93 -3.45 5.77
C THR A 59 -3.42 -3.47 5.42
N ALA A 60 -3.78 -2.96 4.24
CA ALA A 60 -5.16 -2.98 3.74
C ALA A 60 -5.67 -4.40 3.44
N ALA A 61 -4.81 -5.27 2.89
CA ALA A 61 -5.13 -6.67 2.67
C ALA A 61 -5.40 -7.40 4.00
N ASP A 62 -4.49 -7.30 4.98
CA ASP A 62 -4.67 -7.91 6.30
C ASP A 62 -5.94 -7.40 7.02
N HIS A 63 -6.23 -6.10 6.89
CA HIS A 63 -7.49 -5.55 7.41
C HIS A 63 -8.72 -6.20 6.75
N CYS A 64 -8.73 -6.33 5.42
CA CYS A 64 -9.83 -6.97 4.69
C CYS A 64 -9.97 -8.45 4.99
N ASP A 65 -8.87 -9.18 5.17
CA ASP A 65 -8.90 -10.61 5.54
C ASP A 65 -9.54 -10.81 6.92
N ARG A 66 -9.28 -9.90 7.86
CA ARG A 66 -9.82 -9.98 9.23
C ARG A 66 -11.24 -9.47 9.37
N ASN A 67 -11.61 -8.42 8.63
CA ASN A 67 -12.86 -7.68 8.83
C ASN A 67 -13.85 -7.81 7.67
N GLY A 68 -13.45 -8.46 6.58
CA GLY A 68 -14.18 -8.50 5.32
C GLY A 68 -13.99 -7.24 4.49
N HIS A 69 -14.22 -7.38 3.18
CA HIS A 69 -14.18 -6.27 2.25
C HIS A 69 -15.38 -5.32 2.44
N GLN A 70 -15.12 -4.01 2.32
CA GLN A 70 -16.15 -2.97 2.41
C GLN A 70 -16.36 -2.33 1.03
N PHE A 71 -17.60 -2.39 0.52
CA PHE A 71 -17.97 -1.84 -0.78
C PHE A 71 -18.99 -0.70 -0.62
N PRO A 72 -18.92 0.36 -1.45
CA PRO A 72 -19.92 1.42 -1.43
C PRO A 72 -21.30 0.91 -1.82
N GLU A 73 -22.36 1.55 -1.32
CA GLU A 73 -23.74 1.12 -1.62
C GLU A 73 -24.09 1.30 -3.11
N HIS A 74 -23.55 2.35 -3.75
CA HIS A 74 -23.87 2.69 -5.14
C HIS A 74 -22.75 2.31 -6.11
N TRP A 75 -23.15 1.80 -7.26
CA TRP A 75 -22.28 1.54 -8.40
C TRP A 75 -21.81 2.88 -8.99
N GLN A 76 -20.51 3.00 -9.28
CA GLN A 76 -20.00 4.17 -9.99
C GLN A 76 -20.25 4.01 -11.49
N THR A 77 -21.29 4.67 -11.99
CA THR A 77 -21.56 4.78 -13.43
C THR A 77 -20.50 5.65 -14.07
N THR A 78 -19.62 5.07 -14.90
CA THR A 78 -18.75 5.90 -15.75
C THR A 78 -19.41 6.07 -17.11
N ARG A 79 -19.90 7.28 -17.39
CA ARG A 79 -20.37 7.64 -18.74
C ARG A 79 -19.17 8.03 -19.59
N ARG A 80 -18.84 7.23 -20.59
CA ARG A 80 -17.78 7.54 -21.59
C ARG A 80 -18.43 7.99 -22.89
N LEU A 81 -17.64 8.63 -23.76
CA LEU A 81 -18.07 9.07 -25.09
C LEU A 81 -18.64 7.92 -25.96
N LEU A 82 -18.26 6.67 -25.67
CA LEU A 82 -18.68 5.46 -26.39
C LEU A 82 -19.83 4.70 -25.71
N GLY A 83 -20.39 5.20 -24.60
CA GLY A 83 -21.48 4.54 -23.89
C GLY A 83 -21.32 4.51 -22.36
N VAL A 84 -22.28 3.86 -21.69
CA VAL A 84 -22.28 3.67 -20.24
C VAL A 84 -21.51 2.38 -19.90
N SER A 85 -20.52 2.47 -19.04
CA SER A 85 -19.83 1.31 -18.47
C SER A 85 -20.16 1.22 -16.98
N THR A 86 -20.76 0.10 -16.57
CA THR A 86 -20.85 -0.33 -15.17
C THR A 86 -19.56 -1.06 -14.82
N ARG A 87 -18.67 -0.41 -14.07
CA ARG A 87 -17.55 -1.11 -13.42
C ARG A 87 -18.05 -1.73 -12.12
N SER A 88 -17.49 -2.89 -11.76
CA SER A 88 -17.67 -3.48 -10.43
C SER A 88 -17.26 -2.47 -9.37
N ARG A 89 -17.90 -2.53 -8.20
CA ARG A 89 -17.48 -1.72 -7.04
C ARG A 89 -16.08 -2.14 -6.63
N THR A 90 -15.30 -1.21 -6.10
CA THR A 90 -13.99 -1.51 -5.51
C THR A 90 -14.08 -1.38 -4.01
N CYS A 91 -13.31 -2.20 -3.30
CA CYS A 91 -13.21 -2.13 -1.86
C CYS A 91 -12.61 -0.77 -1.47
N ILE A 92 -13.25 -0.06 -0.54
CA ILE A 92 -12.77 1.27 -0.11
C ILE A 92 -11.48 1.21 0.73
N VAL A 93 -11.08 0.02 1.17
CA VAL A 93 -9.88 -0.21 1.98
C VAL A 93 -8.71 -0.66 1.11
N CYS A 94 -8.85 -1.79 0.38
CA CYS A 94 -7.75 -2.38 -0.39
C CYS A 94 -7.85 -2.18 -1.91
N GLY A 95 -8.91 -1.55 -2.42
CA GLY A 95 -9.09 -1.28 -3.86
C GLY A 95 -9.48 -2.47 -4.73
N ILE A 96 -9.43 -3.71 -4.22
CA ILE A 96 -9.83 -4.93 -4.96
C ILE A 96 -11.28 -4.84 -5.45
N ALA A 97 -11.54 -5.32 -6.66
CA ALA A 97 -12.89 -5.32 -7.21
C ALA A 97 -13.80 -6.32 -6.49
N GLU A 98 -15.07 -5.97 -6.32
CA GLU A 98 -16.07 -6.83 -5.64
C GLU A 98 -16.18 -8.22 -6.26
N ILE A 99 -16.07 -8.30 -7.59
CA ILE A 99 -16.10 -9.57 -8.32
C ILE A 99 -14.89 -10.47 -7.99
N GLU A 100 -13.74 -9.87 -7.70
CA GLU A 100 -12.50 -10.59 -7.34
C GLU A 100 -12.54 -11.03 -5.88
N ALA A 101 -13.20 -10.25 -5.01
CA ALA A 101 -13.36 -10.57 -3.58
C ALA A 101 -14.35 -11.71 -3.29
N LEU A 102 -15.18 -12.11 -4.27
CA LEU A 102 -16.16 -13.19 -4.16
C LEU A 102 -15.67 -14.53 -4.74
N SER A 103 -14.48 -14.53 -5.34
CA SER A 103 -13.86 -15.71 -5.98
C SER A 103 -13.04 -16.51 -4.98
#